data_AF-A0A812K9P0-F1
#
_entry.id   AF-A0A812K9P0-F1
#
_cell.length_a   1.000
_cell.length_b   1.000
_cell.length_c   1.000
_cell.angle_alpha   90.00
_cell.angle_beta   90.00
_cell.angle_gamma   90.00
#
_symmetry.space_group_name_H-M   'P 1'
#
loop_
_entity.id
_entity.type
_entity.pdbx_description
1 polymer ?
#
loop_
_entity_poly.entity_id
_entity_poly.type
_entity_poly.pdbx_seq_one_letter_code
_entity_poly.pdbx_strand_id
1 'polypeptide(L)'
;MGGERDAASAVLASDCRRPESEPSHLPDDLRHCKFPNKTDQFGTAPWTRKLVNNPYEPGCWDRTSYCAPFECFPQCRYNVEYQNMITYWAPFRPGKRKVMVFQYGKVASTAIVRGLKLYAGITAAHVHTADHAKQWLAGRHVDLPVEQQGFALSEEWSLRSGDACTIITATRSHFSRDVSEYFENILQVNHPYGYHPRGVQRHEDRAPRTGETRWTQASVVRLGQENISALVEDYRAQHSIVLAFYAKWFTRQFKAATGLDVLSQPFDLQQHHSWIQGSRCSALVLRSEDSKFWPDIIAKYFDGFKMPRSNAAGNKWYSGVYSAFKTHLQYSVSEMREMCATETERHFYREEESSPCKW
;
A
#
# COMPACT_ATOMS: atom_id res chain seq x y z
N MET A 1 17.14 5.32 70.71
CA MET A 1 16.90 6.52 69.89
C MET A 1 16.38 5.99 68.55
N GLY A 2 15.07 5.76 68.37
CA GLY A 2 13.99 6.74 68.38
C GLY A 2 13.90 7.34 66.97
N GLY A 3 12.86 7.18 66.16
CA GLY A 3 11.56 6.54 66.33
C GLY A 3 10.85 6.49 64.98
N GLU A 4 9.68 5.85 65.00
CA GLU A 4 8.73 5.67 63.90
C GLU A 4 8.22 6.98 63.29
N ARG A 5 7.69 6.91 62.06
CA ARG A 5 6.26 7.19 61.80
C ARG A 5 5.86 6.81 60.37
N ASP A 6 4.93 5.87 60.31
CA ASP A 6 3.89 5.75 59.30
C ASP A 6 3.04 7.02 59.20
N ALA A 7 2.48 7.28 58.00
CA ALA A 7 1.11 7.76 57.87
C ALA A 7 0.61 7.58 56.43
N ALA A 8 -0.32 6.63 56.27
CA ALA A 8 -1.29 6.59 55.20
C ALA A 8 -2.25 7.78 55.29
N SER A 9 -2.81 8.20 54.14
CA SER A 9 -4.14 8.80 54.09
C SER A 9 -4.79 8.52 52.73
N ALA A 10 -5.84 7.72 52.81
CA ALA A 10 -6.88 7.55 51.80
C ALA A 10 -7.86 8.75 51.82
N VAL A 11 -8.98 8.61 51.09
CA VAL A 11 -10.19 9.48 51.03
C VAL A 11 -10.11 10.42 49.80
N LEU A 12 -10.95 10.34 48.74
CA LEU A 12 -12.37 10.00 48.60
C LEU A 12 -12.66 9.22 47.31
N ALA A 13 -13.40 8.11 47.45
CA ALA A 13 -14.27 7.59 46.41
C ALA A 13 -15.57 8.41 46.42
N SER A 14 -15.93 9.01 45.29
CA SER A 14 -17.24 9.64 45.10
C SER A 14 -18.15 8.69 44.33
N ASP A 15 -19.18 8.23 45.04
CA ASP A 15 -20.38 7.56 44.56
C ASP A 15 -20.94 8.14 43.26
N CYS A 16 -20.98 7.33 42.20
CA CYS A 16 -21.95 7.51 41.12
C CYS A 16 -23.13 6.57 41.38
N ARG A 17 -24.13 7.06 42.10
CA ARG A 17 -25.43 6.39 42.21
C ARG A 17 -26.13 6.41 40.86
N ARG A 18 -26.63 5.25 40.44
CA ARG A 18 -27.65 5.12 39.38
C ARG A 18 -28.95 5.77 39.86
N PRO A 19 -29.64 6.54 39.02
CA PRO A 19 -31.08 6.66 39.09
C PRO A 19 -31.71 5.57 38.19
N GLU A 20 -32.48 4.69 38.81
CA GLU A 20 -33.57 3.99 38.16
C GLU A 20 -34.64 5.00 37.77
N SER A 21 -35.02 5.02 36.49
CA SER A 21 -36.39 5.28 36.02
C SER A 21 -36.42 5.21 34.50
N GLU A 22 -37.07 4.17 33.99
CA GLU A 22 -37.60 4.11 32.63
C GLU A 22 -38.59 5.27 32.40
N PRO A 23 -38.68 5.76 31.16
CA PRO A 23 -40.00 5.86 30.57
C PRO A 23 -40.10 5.04 29.29
N SER A 24 -41.09 4.15 29.31
CA SER A 24 -41.83 3.65 28.16
C SER A 24 -42.18 4.75 27.17
N HIS A 25 -41.86 4.56 25.88
CA HIS A 25 -42.68 4.85 24.69
C HIS A 25 -41.75 4.99 23.46
N LEU A 26 -41.70 3.94 22.63
CA LEU A 26 -41.27 4.03 21.24
C LEU A 26 -42.46 3.63 20.36
N PRO A 27 -42.79 4.38 19.29
CA PRO A 27 -43.88 4.03 18.40
C PRO A 27 -43.56 2.80 17.55
N ASP A 28 -44.55 1.92 17.43
CA ASP A 28 -44.66 0.92 16.38
C ASP A 28 -44.68 1.61 15.01
N ASP A 29 -43.58 1.51 14.26
CA ASP A 29 -43.67 1.44 12.80
C ASP A 29 -42.34 0.95 12.23
N LEU A 30 -42.32 -0.31 11.81
CA LEU A 30 -41.46 -0.91 10.77
C LEU A 30 -41.73 -2.43 10.73
N ARG A 31 -43.02 -2.79 10.62
CA ARG A 31 -43.42 -4.08 10.06
C ARG A 31 -43.96 -3.77 8.68
N HIS A 32 -43.15 -4.00 7.62
CA HIS A 32 -43.58 -4.49 6.30
C HIS A 32 -42.41 -4.42 5.30
N CYS A 33 -41.54 -5.44 5.32
CA CYS A 33 -40.81 -5.85 4.13
C CYS A 33 -41.05 -7.35 3.95
N LYS A 34 -42.13 -7.69 3.23
CA LYS A 34 -42.30 -9.03 2.66
C LYS A 34 -41.48 -9.09 1.37
N PHE A 35 -40.47 -9.94 1.32
CA PHE A 35 -39.80 -10.30 0.08
C PHE A 35 -40.77 -11.11 -0.79
N PRO A 36 -40.98 -10.76 -2.08
CA PRO A 36 -41.69 -11.64 -2.98
C PRO A 36 -40.74 -12.76 -3.44
N ASN A 37 -41.09 -14.00 -3.08
CA ASN A 37 -40.69 -15.18 -3.84
C ASN A 37 -41.27 -15.08 -5.25
N LYS A 38 -40.43 -15.16 -6.28
CA LYS A 38 -40.85 -15.57 -7.62
C LYS A 38 -39.81 -16.44 -8.28
N THR A 39 -40.12 -17.74 -8.29
CA THR A 39 -39.81 -18.70 -9.33
C THR A 39 -40.54 -18.33 -10.63
N ASP A 40 -39.90 -18.70 -11.74
CA ASP A 40 -40.40 -18.91 -13.11
C ASP A 40 -41.09 -17.77 -13.87
N GLN A 41 -40.47 -17.38 -14.99
CA GLN A 41 -40.97 -17.59 -16.36
C GLN A 41 -40.07 -16.88 -17.38
N PHE A 42 -39.30 -17.65 -18.15
CA PHE A 42 -38.61 -17.18 -19.36
C PHE A 42 -39.58 -17.29 -20.54
N GLY A 43 -40.00 -16.13 -21.08
CA GLY A 43 -40.72 -16.01 -22.35
C GLY A 43 -39.81 -15.40 -23.40
N THR A 44 -39.69 -16.07 -24.54
CA THR A 44 -38.91 -15.68 -25.72
C THR A 44 -39.71 -14.73 -26.62
N ALA A 45 -39.12 -13.60 -27.02
CA ALA A 45 -39.52 -12.85 -28.22
C ALA A 45 -38.36 -11.97 -28.74
N PRO A 46 -38.19 -11.84 -30.08
CA PRO A 46 -37.02 -11.22 -30.70
C PRO A 46 -37.21 -9.70 -30.93
N TRP A 47 -36.19 -8.91 -30.63
CA TRP A 47 -36.16 -7.48 -30.94
C TRP A 47 -35.29 -7.20 -32.16
N THR A 48 -35.93 -6.72 -33.23
CA THR A 48 -35.29 -6.12 -34.41
C THR A 48 -34.91 -4.67 -34.09
N ARG A 49 -33.62 -4.32 -34.20
CA ARG A 49 -33.11 -2.98 -33.93
C ARG A 49 -33.00 -2.18 -35.22
N LYS A 50 -33.81 -1.13 -35.36
CA LYS A 50 -33.59 -0.04 -36.33
C LYS A 50 -32.58 0.95 -35.75
N LEU A 51 -31.55 1.26 -36.55
CA LEU A 51 -30.58 2.32 -36.32
C LEU A 51 -31.22 3.69 -36.67
N VAL A 52 -31.11 4.67 -35.78
CA VAL A 52 -31.29 6.09 -36.11
C VAL A 52 -30.18 6.89 -35.43
N ASN A 53 -29.48 7.68 -36.24
CA ASN A 53 -28.48 8.67 -35.88
C ASN A 53 -29.14 9.96 -35.35
N ASN A 54 -28.60 10.58 -34.29
CA ASN A 54 -28.32 12.04 -34.29
C ASN A 54 -27.42 12.44 -33.10
N PRO A 55 -26.52 13.43 -33.22
CA PRO A 55 -25.54 13.81 -32.21
C PRO A 55 -25.90 15.13 -31.48
N TYR A 56 -25.23 15.33 -30.33
CA TYR A 56 -25.13 16.55 -29.51
C TYR A 56 -26.38 17.05 -28.77
N GLU A 57 -26.37 16.95 -27.43
CA GLU A 57 -26.56 18.11 -26.54
C GLU A 57 -26.08 17.80 -25.09
N PRO A 58 -25.55 18.79 -24.34
CA PRO A 58 -25.05 18.62 -22.98
C PRO A 58 -26.09 19.05 -21.93
N GLY A 59 -26.30 18.23 -20.90
CA GLY A 59 -27.13 18.60 -19.75
C GLY A 59 -26.91 17.67 -18.56
N CYS A 60 -26.34 18.19 -17.47
CA CYS A 60 -26.28 17.54 -16.17
C CYS A 60 -27.32 18.14 -15.20
N TRP A 61 -27.67 17.33 -14.21
CA TRP A 61 -28.29 17.66 -12.91
C TRP A 61 -29.82 17.76 -12.84
N ASP A 62 -30.47 16.59 -12.70
CA ASP A 62 -31.66 16.45 -11.85
C ASP A 62 -31.39 15.37 -10.80
N ARG A 63 -31.73 15.67 -9.55
CA ARG A 63 -31.46 14.88 -8.34
C ARG A 63 -32.62 13.98 -7.92
N THR A 64 -33.61 13.73 -8.79
CA THR A 64 -34.81 12.98 -8.40
C THR A 64 -35.23 11.83 -9.32
N SER A 65 -34.38 11.42 -10.28
CA SER A 65 -34.70 10.31 -11.17
C SER A 65 -34.27 8.96 -10.57
N TYR A 66 -35.24 8.13 -10.20
CA TYR A 66 -35.05 6.72 -9.89
C TYR A 66 -34.16 6.02 -10.94
N CYS A 67 -33.03 5.49 -10.52
CA CYS A 67 -32.15 4.69 -11.37
C CYS A 67 -32.89 3.44 -11.88
N ALA A 68 -33.15 3.37 -13.18
CA ALA A 68 -33.44 2.12 -13.87
C ALA A 68 -32.19 1.21 -13.86
N PRO A 69 -32.36 -0.12 -13.80
CA PRO A 69 -31.24 -1.04 -13.62
C PRO A 69 -30.55 -1.33 -14.97
N PHE A 70 -29.22 -1.24 -14.96
CA PHE A 70 -28.29 -1.70 -16.01
C PHE A 70 -28.44 -1.07 -17.40
N GLU A 71 -27.83 0.12 -17.63
CA GLU A 71 -27.17 0.42 -18.94
C GLU A 71 -26.41 1.77 -19.01
N CYS A 72 -25.91 2.32 -17.90
CA CYS A 72 -25.09 3.54 -17.96
C CYS A 72 -23.76 3.40 -17.21
N PHE A 73 -22.69 3.79 -17.92
CA PHE A 73 -21.25 3.89 -17.58
C PHE A 73 -20.31 2.72 -17.92
N PRO A 74 -19.56 2.83 -19.04
CA PRO A 74 -18.36 2.03 -19.28
C PRO A 74 -17.12 2.52 -18.50
N GLN A 75 -17.22 3.62 -17.75
CA GLN A 75 -16.05 4.27 -17.09
C GLN A 75 -15.95 4.00 -15.58
N CYS A 76 -16.96 3.41 -14.94
CA CYS A 76 -16.83 2.89 -13.58
C CYS A 76 -16.35 1.43 -13.59
N ARG A 77 -15.28 1.13 -14.32
CA ARG A 77 -14.48 -0.07 -14.02
C ARG A 77 -13.66 0.23 -12.77
N TYR A 78 -14.32 0.36 -11.63
CA TYR A 78 -13.66 0.07 -10.37
C TYR A 78 -13.07 -1.33 -10.52
N ASN A 79 -11.76 -1.44 -10.33
CA ASN A 79 -11.02 -2.70 -10.43
C ASN A 79 -11.82 -3.76 -9.64
N VAL A 80 -12.08 -4.93 -10.22
CA VAL A 80 -12.77 -6.04 -9.53
C VAL A 80 -12.10 -6.34 -8.18
N GLU A 81 -10.79 -6.09 -8.06
CA GLU A 81 -10.06 -6.12 -6.79
C GLU A 81 -10.58 -5.14 -5.75
N TYR A 82 -10.97 -3.92 -6.14
CA TYR A 82 -11.51 -2.87 -5.27
C TYR A 82 -12.89 -3.21 -4.69
N GLN A 83 -13.82 -3.73 -5.50
CA GLN A 83 -15.13 -4.16 -5.00
C GLN A 83 -15.03 -5.43 -4.14
N ASN A 84 -14.18 -6.37 -4.54
CA ASN A 84 -13.86 -7.51 -3.69
C ASN A 84 -13.25 -7.04 -2.37
N MET A 85 -12.37 -6.05 -2.40
CA MET A 85 -11.80 -5.45 -1.18
C MET A 85 -12.88 -4.87 -0.27
N ILE A 86 -13.71 -3.91 -0.70
CA ILE A 86 -14.72 -3.32 0.20
C ILE A 86 -15.55 -4.42 0.90
N THR A 87 -15.96 -5.44 0.13
CA THR A 87 -16.72 -6.59 0.62
C THR A 87 -15.93 -7.43 1.64
N TYR A 88 -14.66 -7.72 1.38
CA TYR A 88 -13.78 -8.43 2.33
C TYR A 88 -13.38 -7.58 3.55
N TRP A 89 -13.57 -6.25 3.53
CA TRP A 89 -12.92 -5.29 4.44
C TRP A 89 -13.91 -4.67 5.46
N ALA A 90 -15.20 -4.63 5.13
CA ALA A 90 -16.26 -4.11 6.00
C ALA A 90 -16.44 -4.76 7.40
N PRO A 91 -16.18 -6.07 7.64
CA PRO A 91 -16.53 -6.67 8.93
C PRO A 91 -15.49 -6.44 10.05
N PHE A 92 -14.32 -5.86 9.77
CA PHE A 92 -13.25 -5.69 10.76
C PHE A 92 -13.31 -4.30 11.39
N ARG A 93 -13.88 -4.21 12.60
CA ARG A 93 -13.78 -2.97 13.40
C ARG A 93 -12.37 -2.83 13.96
N PRO A 94 -11.67 -1.72 13.73
CA PRO A 94 -10.31 -1.55 14.23
C PRO A 94 -10.35 -1.37 15.76
N GLY A 95 -9.68 -2.28 16.49
CA GLY A 95 -9.50 -2.17 17.93
C GLY A 95 -8.61 -0.97 18.34
N LYS A 96 -8.29 -0.87 19.64
CA LYS A 96 -7.41 0.20 20.19
C LYS A 96 -5.98 0.17 19.66
N ARG A 97 -5.55 -0.94 19.06
CA ARG A 97 -4.23 -1.07 18.42
C ARG A 97 -4.37 -0.75 16.94
N LYS A 98 -3.72 0.33 16.50
CA LYS A 98 -3.70 0.79 15.11
C LYS A 98 -2.35 0.47 14.48
N VAL A 99 -2.38 -0.14 13.30
CA VAL A 99 -1.17 -0.50 12.55
C VAL A 99 -1.12 0.24 11.24
N MET A 100 0.01 0.85 10.93
CA MET A 100 0.30 1.45 9.64
C MET A 100 1.49 0.73 8.99
N VAL A 101 1.28 0.13 7.82
CA VAL A 101 2.36 -0.37 6.97
C VAL A 101 2.78 0.77 6.04
N PHE A 102 3.83 1.50 6.44
CA PHE A 102 4.33 2.67 5.71
C PHE A 102 5.72 2.38 5.14
N GLN A 103 5.79 2.23 3.82
CA GLN A 103 7.00 1.82 3.13
C GLN A 103 6.98 2.27 1.67
N TYR A 104 8.14 2.28 1.00
CA TYR A 104 8.18 2.48 -0.44
C TYR A 104 7.75 1.20 -1.20
N GLY A 105 7.57 1.32 -2.52
CA GLY A 105 7.10 0.22 -3.37
C GLY A 105 8.08 -0.97 -3.44
N LYS A 106 7.53 -2.17 -3.66
CA LYS A 106 8.24 -3.44 -3.94
C LYS A 106 9.05 -4.05 -2.81
N VAL A 107 8.60 -3.80 -1.59
CA VAL A 107 9.15 -4.39 -0.35
C VAL A 107 8.11 -5.28 0.35
N ALA A 108 7.30 -6.00 -0.46
CA ALA A 108 6.30 -6.99 -0.03
C ALA A 108 5.19 -6.50 0.94
N SER A 109 4.82 -5.22 0.91
CA SER A 109 3.76 -4.63 1.75
C SER A 109 2.45 -5.40 1.68
N THR A 110 2.02 -5.76 0.46
CA THR A 110 0.74 -6.43 0.24
C THR A 110 0.66 -7.75 1.01
N ALA A 111 1.77 -8.47 1.15
CA ALA A 111 1.81 -9.71 1.92
C ALA A 111 1.69 -9.46 3.43
N ILE A 112 2.39 -8.44 3.94
CA ILE A 112 2.29 -8.01 5.35
C ILE A 112 0.86 -7.60 5.69
N VAL A 113 0.26 -6.70 4.89
CA VAL A 113 -1.09 -6.18 5.10
C VAL A 113 -2.12 -7.31 5.05
N ARG A 114 -2.02 -8.21 4.07
CA ARG A 114 -2.90 -9.38 3.99
C ARG A 114 -2.70 -10.31 5.18
N GLY A 115 -1.47 -10.50 5.66
CA GLY A 115 -1.17 -11.36 6.80
C GLY A 115 -1.77 -10.84 8.11
N LEU A 116 -1.58 -9.55 8.39
CA LEU A 116 -2.18 -8.87 9.55
C LEU A 116 -3.69 -9.01 9.52
N LYS A 117 -4.28 -8.82 8.35
CA LYS A 117 -5.72 -8.85 8.21
C LYS A 117 -6.30 -10.26 8.33
N LEU A 118 -5.83 -11.20 7.49
CA LEU A 118 -6.44 -12.52 7.36
C LEU A 118 -6.19 -13.40 8.58
N TYR A 119 -5.07 -13.22 9.27
CA TYR A 119 -4.66 -14.14 10.34
C TYR A 119 -4.61 -13.50 11.72
N ALA A 120 -4.21 -12.23 11.84
CA ALA A 120 -4.22 -11.53 13.13
C ALA A 120 -5.54 -10.77 13.40
N GLY A 121 -6.44 -10.67 12.41
CA GLY A 121 -7.66 -9.86 12.52
C GLY A 121 -7.37 -8.36 12.69
N ILE A 122 -6.17 -7.91 12.33
CA ILE A 122 -5.71 -6.53 12.49
C ILE A 122 -5.94 -5.79 11.18
N THR A 123 -6.68 -4.70 11.27
CA THR A 123 -6.80 -3.75 10.16
C THR A 123 -5.57 -2.86 10.14
N ALA A 124 -4.87 -2.84 9.01
CA ALA A 124 -3.66 -2.05 8.83
C ALA A 124 -3.83 -1.05 7.68
N ALA A 125 -3.46 0.21 7.91
CA ALA A 125 -3.36 1.20 6.84
C ALA A 125 -2.15 0.86 5.95
N HIS A 126 -2.35 0.82 4.64
CA HIS A 126 -1.28 0.52 3.68
C HIS A 126 -0.89 1.81 2.97
N VAL A 127 0.26 2.36 3.36
CA VAL A 127 0.66 3.73 3.04
C VAL A 127 1.97 3.75 2.26
N HIS A 128 2.03 4.61 1.23
CA HIS A 128 3.20 4.76 0.35
C HIS A 128 3.72 6.20 0.23
N THR A 129 3.00 7.20 0.75
CA THR A 129 3.39 8.61 0.69
C THR A 129 3.43 9.23 2.08
N ALA A 130 4.33 10.20 2.27
CA ALA A 130 4.45 10.93 3.53
C ALA A 130 3.16 11.67 3.90
N ASP A 131 2.45 12.24 2.92
CA ASP A 131 1.25 13.02 3.21
C ASP A 131 0.08 12.13 3.65
N HIS A 132 -0.06 10.94 3.08
CA HIS A 132 -1.00 9.95 3.57
C HIS A 132 -0.65 9.53 5.01
N ALA A 133 0.63 9.24 5.29
CA ALA A 133 1.07 8.87 6.64
C ALA A 133 0.78 9.99 7.66
N LYS A 134 1.03 11.26 7.31
CA LYS A 134 0.69 12.42 8.15
C LYS A 134 -0.82 12.54 8.39
N GLN A 135 -1.64 12.35 7.37
CA GLN A 135 -3.10 12.41 7.50
C GLN A 135 -3.61 11.30 8.43
N TRP A 136 -3.11 10.08 8.27
CA TRP A 136 -3.43 8.95 9.13
C TRP A 136 -3.02 9.18 10.59
N LEU A 137 -1.79 9.66 10.82
CA LEU A 137 -1.28 10.01 12.15
C LEU A 137 -2.03 11.20 12.78
N ALA A 138 -2.57 12.11 11.98
CA ALA A 138 -3.37 13.23 12.45
C ALA A 138 -4.82 12.84 12.77
N GLY A 139 -5.22 11.58 12.58
CA GLY A 139 -6.62 11.17 12.79
C GLY A 139 -7.57 11.69 11.71
N ARG A 140 -7.05 12.17 10.57
CA ARG A 140 -7.85 12.82 9.51
C ARG A 140 -8.30 11.82 8.46
N HIS A 141 -9.38 12.16 7.75
CA HIS A 141 -9.75 11.52 6.50
C HIS A 141 -8.61 11.69 5.49
N VAL A 142 -8.37 10.64 4.70
CA VAL A 142 -7.35 10.69 3.65
C VAL A 142 -7.94 11.40 2.44
N ASP A 143 -7.62 12.68 2.27
CA ASP A 143 -7.96 13.46 1.08
C ASP A 143 -6.88 13.27 0.01
N LEU A 144 -6.91 12.09 -0.62
CA LEU A 144 -6.06 11.75 -1.76
C LEU A 144 -6.93 11.14 -2.86
N PRO A 145 -6.56 11.25 -4.14
CA PRO A 145 -7.22 10.49 -5.20
C PRO A 145 -7.23 8.99 -4.88
N VAL A 146 -8.29 8.26 -5.22
CA VAL A 146 -8.44 6.82 -4.91
C VAL A 146 -7.25 6.01 -5.42
N GLU A 147 -6.72 6.35 -6.61
CA GLU A 147 -5.49 5.76 -7.14
C GLU A 147 -4.24 5.95 -6.26
N GLN A 148 -4.21 6.99 -5.42
CA GLN A 148 -3.11 7.30 -4.49
C GLN A 148 -3.39 6.91 -3.04
N GLN A 149 -4.66 6.77 -2.65
CA GLN A 149 -5.08 6.31 -1.33
C GLN A 149 -4.59 4.88 -1.05
N GLY A 150 -4.20 4.13 -2.09
CA GLY A 150 -3.89 2.73 -1.94
C GLY A 150 -5.11 2.02 -1.33
N PHE A 151 -4.87 1.10 -0.40
CA PHE A 151 -5.95 0.33 0.18
C PHE A 151 -6.63 0.99 1.40
N ALA A 152 -6.18 2.16 1.90
CA ALA A 152 -6.70 2.72 3.16
C ALA A 152 -7.87 3.68 2.92
N LEU A 153 -9.11 3.22 3.14
CA LEU A 153 -10.32 3.93 2.71
C LEU A 153 -11.32 4.26 3.83
N SER A 154 -10.95 4.30 5.11
CA SER A 154 -11.91 4.78 6.11
C SER A 154 -11.30 5.52 7.31
N GLU A 155 -12.02 6.54 7.80
CA GLU A 155 -11.70 7.32 9.01
C GLU A 155 -11.64 6.45 10.28
N GLU A 156 -12.30 5.30 10.26
CA GLU A 156 -12.21 4.33 11.35
C GLU A 156 -10.76 3.86 11.57
N TRP A 157 -9.92 4.00 10.55
CA TRP A 157 -8.57 3.45 10.53
C TRP A 157 -7.52 4.46 10.97
N SER A 158 -7.82 5.76 10.94
CA SER A 158 -6.90 6.81 11.38
C SER A 158 -6.66 6.75 12.90
N LEU A 159 -5.50 7.25 13.33
CA LEU A 159 -5.06 7.18 14.72
C LEU A 159 -5.82 8.18 15.61
N ARG A 160 -6.45 7.71 16.70
CA ARG A 160 -7.15 8.53 17.68
C ARG A 160 -6.33 8.70 18.97
N SER A 161 -6.77 9.62 19.84
CA SER A 161 -6.17 9.77 21.17
C SER A 161 -6.38 8.49 22.00
N GLY A 162 -5.32 7.99 22.63
CA GLY A 162 -5.34 6.76 23.43
C GLY A 162 -5.18 5.46 22.64
N ASP A 163 -5.10 5.52 21.31
CA ASP A 163 -4.77 4.35 20.50
C ASP A 163 -3.30 3.98 20.65
N ALA A 164 -3.02 2.68 20.72
CA ALA A 164 -1.66 2.16 20.60
C ALA A 164 -1.26 2.20 19.12
N CYS A 165 -0.19 2.92 18.79
CA CYS A 165 0.28 3.10 17.43
C CYS A 165 1.51 2.23 17.12
N THR A 166 1.42 1.41 16.08
CA THR A 166 2.58 0.68 15.54
C THR A 166 2.70 0.91 14.05
N ILE A 167 3.92 1.20 13.61
CA ILE A 167 4.27 1.35 12.20
C ILE A 167 5.11 0.14 11.79
N ILE A 168 4.81 -0.49 10.67
CA ILE A 168 5.67 -1.49 10.06
C ILE A 168 6.26 -0.87 8.79
N THR A 169 7.58 -0.88 8.67
CA THR A 169 8.27 -0.50 7.43
C THR A 169 9.21 -1.63 7.03
N ALA A 170 9.22 -1.95 5.75
CA ALA A 170 10.20 -2.84 5.17
C ALA A 170 11.10 -2.09 4.18
N THR A 171 12.34 -2.54 4.10
CA THR A 171 13.33 -2.10 3.13
C THR A 171 13.69 -3.25 2.19
N ARG A 172 14.31 -2.91 1.06
CA ARG A 172 14.82 -3.85 0.06
C ARG A 172 15.99 -3.20 -0.65
N SER A 173 17.03 -3.98 -0.93
CA SER A 173 18.21 -3.48 -1.62
C SER A 173 17.83 -2.93 -3.00
N HIS A 174 18.34 -1.75 -3.35
CA HIS A 174 18.15 -1.08 -4.64
C HIS A 174 18.47 -2.00 -5.82
N PHE A 175 19.53 -2.81 -5.69
CA PHE A 175 19.95 -3.80 -6.69
C PHE A 175 18.84 -4.76 -7.11
N SER A 176 17.93 -5.11 -6.20
CA SER A 176 16.82 -6.03 -6.46
C SER A 176 15.46 -5.35 -6.52
N ARG A 177 15.28 -4.26 -5.78
CA ARG A 177 14.04 -3.49 -5.69
C ARG A 177 13.77 -2.73 -6.96
N ASP A 178 14.77 -2.02 -7.49
CA ASP A 178 14.56 -1.08 -8.60
C ASP A 178 14.24 -1.82 -9.89
N VAL A 179 14.84 -2.99 -10.10
CA VAL A 179 14.45 -3.92 -11.18
C VAL A 179 13.01 -4.41 -11.01
N SER A 180 12.60 -4.75 -9.78
CA SER A 180 11.23 -5.19 -9.49
C SER A 180 10.19 -4.08 -9.71
N GLU A 181 10.56 -2.83 -9.43
CA GLU A 181 9.70 -1.66 -9.62
C GLU A 181 9.61 -1.30 -11.11
N TYR A 182 10.71 -1.39 -11.86
CA TYR A 182 10.73 -1.21 -13.30
C TYR A 182 9.71 -2.13 -13.98
N PHE A 183 9.82 -3.44 -13.79
CA PHE A 183 8.95 -4.40 -14.49
C PHE A 183 7.48 -4.34 -14.09
N GLU A 184 7.16 -4.00 -12.85
CA GLU A 184 5.75 -3.86 -12.50
C GLU A 184 5.10 -2.66 -13.20
N ASN A 185 5.87 -1.60 -13.37
CA ASN A 185 5.35 -0.32 -13.78
C ASN A 185 5.73 0.05 -15.21
N ILE A 186 6.44 -0.80 -15.95
CA ILE A 186 6.92 -0.56 -17.33
C ILE A 186 5.78 -0.24 -18.32
N LEU A 187 4.54 -0.64 -18.00
CA LEU A 187 3.35 -0.35 -18.80
C LEU A 187 2.53 0.83 -18.26
N GLN A 188 2.82 1.33 -17.05
CA GLN A 188 2.02 2.35 -16.39
C GLN A 188 2.43 3.74 -16.82
N VAL A 189 1.68 4.33 -17.75
CA VAL A 189 1.97 5.67 -18.29
C VAL A 189 2.32 6.69 -17.20
N ASN A 190 1.67 6.65 -16.03
CA ASN A 190 1.82 7.64 -14.96
C ASN A 190 2.87 7.34 -13.86
N HIS A 191 3.56 6.20 -13.90
CA HIS A 191 4.48 5.80 -12.82
C HIS A 191 5.90 6.31 -13.08
N PRO A 192 6.77 6.60 -12.10
CA PRO A 192 8.20 6.95 -12.34
C PRO A 192 9.01 5.96 -13.22
N TYR A 193 8.47 4.78 -13.51
CA TYR A 193 9.03 3.78 -14.42
C TYR A 193 8.19 3.50 -15.68
N GLY A 194 6.93 3.95 -15.73
CA GLY A 194 6.14 3.90 -16.97
C GLY A 194 5.83 5.28 -17.57
N TYR A 195 6.25 6.35 -16.88
CA TYR A 195 6.73 7.63 -17.37
C TYR A 195 8.26 7.60 -17.32
N HIS A 196 8.89 8.01 -18.41
CA HIS A 196 10.22 8.59 -18.34
C HIS A 196 10.16 9.84 -17.43
N PRO A 197 10.81 9.90 -16.27
CA PRO A 197 10.68 11.02 -15.35
C PRO A 197 11.63 12.12 -15.75
N ARG A 198 11.36 12.77 -16.88
CA ARG A 198 11.56 14.20 -16.92
C ARG A 198 10.41 14.76 -17.75
N GLY A 199 9.82 15.86 -17.31
CA GLY A 199 9.34 16.90 -18.22
C GLY A 199 10.48 17.50 -19.07
N VAL A 200 11.43 16.68 -19.50
CA VAL A 200 12.58 16.97 -20.35
C VAL A 200 12.74 15.75 -21.25
N GLN A 201 12.16 15.92 -22.43
CA GLN A 201 12.38 15.16 -23.64
C GLN A 201 13.87 14.75 -23.77
N ARG A 202 14.19 13.50 -24.12
CA ARG A 202 15.46 13.25 -24.85
C ARG A 202 15.39 14.11 -26.11
N HIS A 203 16.51 14.67 -26.59
CA HIS A 203 16.51 15.54 -27.78
C HIS A 203 15.77 14.91 -28.99
N GLU A 204 15.70 13.58 -29.03
CA GLU A 204 15.15 12.81 -30.16
C GLU A 204 13.79 12.12 -29.87
N ASP A 205 13.31 12.08 -28.63
CA ASP A 205 12.05 11.38 -28.31
C ASP A 205 10.84 12.32 -28.51
N ARG A 206 9.92 11.99 -29.44
CA ARG A 206 8.61 12.68 -29.50
C ARG A 206 7.72 12.19 -28.36
N ALA A 207 6.90 13.08 -27.80
CA ALA A 207 5.84 12.67 -26.88
C ALA A 207 4.97 11.58 -27.54
N PRO A 208 4.59 10.51 -26.83
CA PRO A 208 3.68 9.52 -27.38
C PRO A 208 2.38 10.23 -27.78
N ARG A 209 1.95 10.00 -29.02
CA ARG A 209 0.68 10.55 -29.52
C ARG A 209 -0.49 9.95 -28.72
N THR A 210 -1.61 10.65 -28.65
CA THR A 210 -2.85 10.09 -28.07
C THR A 210 -3.14 8.73 -28.70
N GLY A 211 -3.05 7.65 -27.92
CA GLY A 211 -3.22 6.26 -28.37
C GLY A 211 -1.93 5.44 -28.58
N GLU A 212 -0.74 6.05 -28.53
CA GLU A 212 0.52 5.30 -28.54
C GLU A 212 0.80 4.72 -27.14
N THR A 213 0.63 3.40 -27.00
CA THR A 213 1.20 2.67 -25.86
C THR A 213 2.68 2.41 -26.16
N ARG A 214 3.58 3.00 -25.37
CA ARG A 214 5.04 2.82 -25.55
C ARG A 214 5.44 1.35 -25.55
N TRP A 215 4.87 0.60 -24.62
CA TRP A 215 5.06 -0.83 -24.49
C TRP A 215 3.70 -1.51 -24.26
N THR A 216 3.52 -2.66 -24.89
CA THR A 216 2.50 -3.65 -24.55
C THR A 216 3.16 -4.83 -23.83
N GLN A 217 2.37 -5.67 -23.15
CA GLN A 217 2.91 -6.92 -22.58
C GLN A 217 3.65 -7.74 -23.65
N ALA A 218 3.05 -7.87 -24.84
CA ALA A 218 3.63 -8.61 -25.96
C ALA A 218 4.96 -8.02 -26.44
N SER A 219 5.08 -6.69 -26.54
CA SER A 219 6.33 -6.06 -26.97
C SER A 219 7.44 -6.19 -25.93
N VAL A 220 7.13 -6.11 -24.63
CA VAL A 220 8.13 -6.34 -23.57
C VAL A 220 8.60 -7.79 -23.57
N VAL A 221 7.68 -8.74 -23.74
CA VAL A 221 8.03 -10.17 -23.87
C VAL A 221 8.91 -10.41 -25.08
N ARG A 222 8.51 -9.88 -26.25
CA ARG A 222 9.30 -9.98 -27.48
C ARG A 222 10.69 -9.38 -27.32
N LEU A 223 10.81 -8.17 -26.77
CA LEU A 223 12.13 -7.59 -26.48
C LEU A 223 12.96 -8.43 -25.51
N GLY A 224 12.32 -8.99 -24.48
CA GLY A 224 13.00 -9.89 -23.57
C GLY A 224 13.66 -11.09 -24.24
N GLN A 225 13.12 -11.52 -25.37
CA GLN A 225 13.59 -12.66 -26.17
C GLN A 225 14.58 -12.23 -27.26
N GLU A 226 14.29 -11.13 -27.95
CA GLU A 226 15.01 -10.72 -29.17
C GLU A 226 16.08 -9.66 -28.92
N ASN A 227 15.87 -8.76 -27.94
CA ASN A 227 16.75 -7.62 -27.68
C ASN A 227 16.63 -7.15 -26.22
N ILE A 228 17.15 -7.94 -25.30
CA ILE A 228 17.13 -7.65 -23.87
C ILE A 228 17.90 -6.36 -23.52
N SER A 229 18.91 -6.01 -24.33
CA SER A 229 19.71 -4.80 -24.16
C SER A 229 18.86 -3.52 -24.24
N ALA A 230 17.85 -3.49 -25.11
CA ALA A 230 16.92 -2.35 -25.19
C ALA A 230 16.16 -2.12 -23.86
N LEU A 231 15.81 -3.20 -23.15
CA LEU A 231 15.18 -3.09 -21.83
C LEU A 231 16.18 -2.61 -20.77
N VAL A 232 17.46 -3.02 -20.86
CA VAL A 232 18.53 -2.59 -19.94
C VAL A 232 18.82 -1.11 -20.12
N GLU A 233 18.90 -0.63 -21.37
CA GLU A 233 19.10 0.79 -21.68
C GLU A 233 17.94 1.64 -21.17
N ASP A 234 16.69 1.21 -21.38
CA ASP A 234 15.53 1.92 -20.83
C ASP A 234 15.54 1.93 -19.30
N TYR A 235 15.84 0.79 -18.65
CA TYR A 235 15.99 0.72 -17.21
C TYR A 235 17.01 1.74 -16.69
N ARG A 236 18.21 1.79 -17.29
CA ARG A 236 19.27 2.73 -16.87
C ARG A 236 18.86 4.19 -17.02
N ALA A 237 18.14 4.51 -18.10
CA ALA A 237 17.62 5.86 -18.31
C ALA A 237 16.68 6.30 -17.17
N GLN A 238 15.86 5.37 -16.63
CA GLN A 238 14.96 5.65 -15.51
C GLN A 238 15.61 5.52 -14.14
N HIS A 239 16.58 4.63 -14.01
CA HIS A 239 17.13 4.18 -12.73
C HIS A 239 17.71 5.35 -11.93
N SER A 240 18.47 6.25 -12.55
CA SER A 240 19.05 7.41 -11.85
C SER A 240 18.01 8.29 -11.14
N ILE A 241 16.83 8.43 -11.74
CA ILE A 241 15.78 9.33 -11.24
C ILE A 241 15.01 8.66 -10.11
N VAL A 242 14.75 7.37 -10.27
CA VAL A 242 14.15 6.56 -9.21
C VAL A 242 15.08 6.45 -8.01
N LEU A 243 16.35 6.16 -8.26
CA LEU A 243 17.37 6.07 -7.24
C LEU A 243 17.45 7.39 -6.48
N ALA A 244 17.50 8.54 -7.17
CA ALA A 244 17.52 9.85 -6.53
C ALA A 244 16.28 10.10 -5.63
N PHE A 245 15.10 9.64 -6.05
CA PHE A 245 13.87 9.77 -5.24
C PHE A 245 13.95 8.93 -3.96
N TYR A 246 14.38 7.66 -4.06
CA TYR A 246 14.40 6.73 -2.92
C TYR A 246 15.68 6.77 -2.09
N ALA A 247 16.75 7.42 -2.55
CA ALA A 247 18.05 7.48 -1.88
C ALA A 247 18.00 8.06 -0.45
N LYS A 248 16.98 8.88 -0.18
CA LYS A 248 16.72 9.55 1.09
C LYS A 248 15.28 9.34 1.59
N TRP A 249 14.65 8.22 1.25
CA TRP A 249 13.27 7.90 1.63
C TRP A 249 13.01 7.88 3.15
N PHE A 250 13.80 7.17 3.94
CA PHE A 250 13.69 7.14 5.40
C PHE A 250 13.89 8.52 6.03
N THR A 251 14.85 9.32 5.57
CA THR A 251 15.03 10.67 6.10
C THR A 251 13.91 11.63 5.66
N ARG A 252 13.59 11.68 4.35
CA ARG A 252 12.70 12.70 3.77
C ARG A 252 11.22 12.34 3.80
N GLN A 253 10.89 11.05 3.79
CA GLN A 253 9.51 10.57 3.76
C GLN A 253 9.13 9.97 5.12
N PHE A 254 9.87 8.96 5.59
CA PHE A 254 9.51 8.24 6.80
C PHE A 254 9.61 9.11 8.06
N LYS A 255 10.81 9.63 8.36
CA LYS A 255 11.06 10.47 9.53
C LYS A 255 10.25 11.76 9.49
N ALA A 256 10.17 12.40 8.32
CA ALA A 256 9.40 13.64 8.15
C ALA A 256 7.89 13.45 8.41
N ALA A 257 7.33 12.27 8.10
CA ALA A 257 5.91 12.00 8.35
C ALA A 257 5.63 11.48 9.77
N THR A 258 6.51 10.64 10.31
CA THR A 258 6.27 9.87 11.54
C THR A 258 6.95 10.44 12.78
N GLY A 259 7.99 11.27 12.60
CA GLY A 259 8.90 11.68 13.66
C GLY A 259 9.89 10.61 14.11
N LEU A 260 9.80 9.38 13.59
CA LEU A 260 10.69 8.27 13.95
C LEU A 260 11.93 8.26 13.06
N ASP A 261 13.11 8.23 13.67
CA ASP A 261 14.38 8.10 12.96
C ASP A 261 14.83 6.65 12.96
N VAL A 262 14.51 5.90 11.91
CA VAL A 262 14.93 4.49 11.81
C VAL A 262 16.42 4.33 11.59
N LEU A 263 17.12 5.40 11.19
CA LEU A 263 18.54 5.38 10.90
C LEU A 263 19.38 5.71 12.15
N SER A 264 18.75 6.10 13.26
CA SER A 264 19.46 6.54 14.47
C SER A 264 20.11 5.39 15.26
N GLN A 265 19.72 4.15 15.00
CA GLN A 265 20.31 2.96 15.61
C GLN A 265 20.62 1.93 14.52
N PRO A 266 21.73 1.17 14.63
CA PRO A 266 22.07 0.15 13.65
C PRO A 266 20.96 -0.89 13.49
N PHE A 267 20.78 -1.40 12.28
CA PHE A 267 19.90 -2.53 12.03
C PHE A 267 20.51 -3.82 12.58
N ASP A 268 19.74 -4.57 13.37
CA ASP A 268 20.19 -5.84 13.95
C ASP A 268 20.09 -6.98 12.91
N LEU A 269 21.23 -7.27 12.27
CA LEU A 269 21.36 -8.34 11.27
C LEU A 269 21.20 -9.75 11.86
N GLN A 270 21.46 -9.93 13.16
CA GLN A 270 21.31 -11.23 13.83
C GLN A 270 19.83 -11.52 14.14
N GLN A 271 19.08 -10.49 14.52
CA GLN A 271 17.65 -10.59 14.79
C GLN A 271 16.79 -10.40 13.54
N HIS A 272 17.37 -9.96 12.42
CA HIS A 272 16.70 -9.69 11.14
C HIS A 272 15.59 -8.63 11.20
N HIS A 273 15.54 -7.82 12.26
CA HIS A 273 14.60 -6.71 12.42
C HIS A 273 15.12 -5.69 13.41
N SER A 274 14.47 -4.54 13.49
CA SER A 274 14.71 -3.56 14.55
C SER A 274 13.40 -2.97 15.06
N TRP A 275 13.35 -2.70 16.35
CA TRP A 275 12.22 -2.02 16.99
C TRP A 275 12.64 -0.63 17.43
N ILE A 276 12.03 0.40 16.84
CA ILE A 276 12.29 1.81 17.16
C ILE A 276 11.17 2.31 18.06
N GLN A 277 11.49 2.71 19.28
CA GLN A 277 10.51 3.29 20.20
C GLN A 277 10.43 4.80 20.00
N GLY A 278 9.23 5.31 19.68
CA GLY A 278 8.94 6.75 19.71
C GLY A 278 8.04 7.14 20.88
N SER A 279 7.79 8.45 21.00
CA SER A 279 6.90 9.00 22.03
C SER A 279 5.42 8.69 21.78
N ARG A 280 5.02 8.61 20.50
CA ARG A 280 3.63 8.36 20.10
C ARG A 280 3.41 6.99 19.43
N CYS A 281 4.34 6.60 18.57
CA CYS A 281 4.29 5.37 17.80
C CYS A 281 5.61 4.62 17.97
N SER A 282 5.57 3.31 17.82
CA SER A 282 6.78 2.48 17.65
C SER A 282 6.86 1.98 16.20
N ALA A 283 8.06 1.71 15.70
CA ALA A 283 8.26 1.14 14.37
C ALA A 283 8.94 -0.23 14.42
N LEU A 284 8.36 -1.21 13.73
CA LEU A 284 9.01 -2.45 13.34
C LEU A 284 9.64 -2.27 11.96
N VAL A 285 10.96 -2.41 11.91
CA VAL A 285 11.75 -2.27 10.68
C VAL A 285 12.21 -3.64 10.20
N LEU A 286 11.96 -3.94 8.93
CA LEU A 286 12.21 -5.25 8.31
C LEU A 286 13.04 -5.11 7.02
N ARG A 287 13.74 -6.18 6.63
CA ARG A 287 14.40 -6.32 5.32
C ARG A 287 13.75 -7.39 4.47
N SER A 288 13.52 -7.10 3.19
CA SER A 288 12.82 -8.01 2.26
C SER A 288 13.62 -9.29 2.00
N GLU A 289 14.94 -9.22 2.06
CA GLU A 289 15.87 -10.34 1.93
C GLU A 289 15.72 -11.33 3.10
N ASP A 290 15.20 -10.86 4.24
CA ASP A 290 14.91 -11.64 5.45
C ASP A 290 13.45 -12.09 5.53
N SER A 291 12.68 -12.03 4.44
CA SER A 291 11.24 -12.29 4.45
C SER A 291 10.84 -13.68 4.96
N LYS A 292 11.77 -14.64 4.91
CA LYS A 292 11.57 -15.99 5.48
C LYS A 292 11.38 -15.97 7.00
N PHE A 293 11.92 -14.97 7.70
CA PHE A 293 11.81 -14.80 9.15
C PHE A 293 10.64 -13.91 9.58
N TRP A 294 10.03 -13.18 8.64
CA TRP A 294 8.94 -12.25 8.94
C TRP A 294 7.73 -12.88 9.65
N PRO A 295 7.27 -14.12 9.34
CA PRO A 295 6.19 -14.75 10.09
C PRO A 295 6.45 -14.74 11.60
N ASP A 296 7.61 -15.21 12.01
CA ASP A 296 7.98 -15.34 13.42
C ASP A 296 8.25 -13.97 14.06
N ILE A 297 8.92 -13.07 13.33
CA ILE A 297 9.20 -11.71 13.81
C ILE A 297 7.92 -10.92 14.05
N ILE A 298 7.00 -10.90 13.08
CA ILE A 298 5.77 -10.12 13.17
C ILE A 298 4.82 -10.75 14.20
N ALA A 299 4.79 -12.08 14.32
CA ALA A 299 4.00 -12.77 15.34
C ALA A 299 4.38 -12.41 16.79
N LYS A 300 5.63 -11.99 17.05
CA LYS A 300 6.04 -11.48 18.39
C LYS A 300 5.30 -10.20 18.79
N TYR A 301 4.83 -9.42 17.82
CA TYR A 301 4.15 -8.14 18.03
C TYR A 301 2.64 -8.22 17.77
N PHE A 302 2.22 -9.20 16.96
CA PHE A 302 0.86 -9.36 16.47
C PHE A 302 0.45 -10.83 16.49
N ASP A 303 -0.18 -11.22 17.60
CA ASP A 303 -0.64 -12.59 17.83
C ASP A 303 -1.47 -13.12 16.65
N GLY A 304 -1.21 -14.37 16.26
CA GLY A 304 -1.92 -15.02 15.17
C GLY A 304 -1.45 -14.62 13.76
N PHE A 305 -0.52 -13.67 13.61
CA PHE A 305 0.02 -13.31 12.29
C PHE A 305 0.59 -14.54 11.55
N LYS A 306 0.27 -14.64 10.25
CA LYS A 306 0.91 -15.56 9.32
C LYS A 306 1.15 -14.84 8.01
N MET A 307 2.25 -15.17 7.34
CA MET A 307 2.51 -14.64 6.00
C MET A 307 1.71 -15.44 4.97
N PRO A 308 0.79 -14.83 4.20
CA PRO A 308 0.10 -15.53 3.15
C PRO A 308 1.10 -15.95 2.07
N ARG A 309 0.92 -17.15 1.51
CA ARG A 309 1.58 -17.55 0.26
C ARG A 309 0.93 -16.78 -0.90
N SER A 310 1.21 -15.49 -0.98
CA SER A 310 0.73 -14.61 -2.04
C SER A 310 1.90 -13.80 -2.58
N ASN A 311 1.89 -13.51 -3.88
CA ASN A 311 3.01 -12.89 -4.64
C ASN A 311 4.10 -13.86 -5.08
N ALA A 312 3.73 -15.01 -5.64
CA ALA A 312 4.68 -15.78 -6.44
C ALA A 312 5.07 -14.93 -7.67
N ALA A 313 6.23 -14.27 -7.61
CA ALA A 313 6.76 -13.49 -8.72
C ALA A 313 6.82 -14.29 -10.04
N GLY A 314 6.91 -15.63 -9.94
CA GLY A 314 6.84 -16.56 -11.07
C GLY A 314 5.54 -16.50 -11.88
N ASN A 315 4.41 -16.11 -11.28
CA ASN A 315 3.11 -16.09 -11.95
C ASN A 315 2.84 -14.79 -12.71
N LYS A 316 3.74 -13.81 -12.62
CA LYS A 316 3.58 -12.54 -13.33
C LYS A 316 3.87 -12.72 -14.81
N TRP A 317 3.12 -12.03 -15.68
CA TRP A 317 3.25 -12.12 -17.14
C TRP A 317 4.69 -11.84 -17.64
N TYR A 318 5.46 -11.07 -16.87
CA TYR A 318 6.84 -10.71 -17.18
C TYR A 318 7.90 -11.59 -16.50
N SER A 319 7.54 -12.67 -15.81
CA SER A 319 8.50 -13.44 -14.98
C SER A 319 9.67 -14.03 -15.79
N GLY A 320 9.42 -14.49 -17.01
CA GLY A 320 10.45 -14.96 -17.94
C GLY A 320 11.41 -13.86 -18.36
N VAL A 321 10.88 -12.72 -18.84
CA VAL A 321 11.68 -11.55 -19.25
C VAL A 321 12.47 -10.99 -18.08
N TYR A 322 11.85 -10.88 -16.91
CA TYR A 322 12.50 -10.40 -15.68
C TYR A 322 13.70 -11.27 -15.30
N SER A 323 13.57 -12.59 -15.44
CA SER A 323 14.67 -13.51 -15.15
C SER A 323 15.82 -13.34 -16.16
N ALA A 324 15.51 -13.29 -17.45
CA ALA A 324 16.49 -13.02 -18.50
C ALA A 324 17.18 -11.66 -18.30
N PHE A 325 16.41 -10.63 -17.97
CA PHE A 325 16.90 -9.27 -17.71
C PHE A 325 17.92 -9.24 -16.58
N LYS A 326 17.64 -9.87 -15.44
CA LYS A 326 18.58 -9.90 -14.31
C LYS A 326 19.90 -10.57 -14.65
N THR A 327 19.88 -11.60 -15.51
CA THR A 327 21.12 -12.26 -15.97
C THR A 327 21.95 -11.35 -16.88
N HIS A 328 21.30 -10.47 -17.64
CA HIS A 328 21.97 -9.54 -18.57
C HIS A 328 22.35 -8.20 -17.93
N LEU A 329 21.65 -7.77 -16.88
CA LEU A 329 21.92 -6.51 -16.21
C LEU A 329 23.23 -6.62 -15.42
N GLN A 330 24.23 -5.87 -15.88
CA GLN A 330 25.47 -5.65 -15.16
C GLN A 330 25.58 -4.18 -14.77
N TYR A 331 25.82 -3.91 -13.50
CA TYR A 331 26.02 -2.54 -13.02
C TYR A 331 27.47 -2.12 -13.25
N SER A 332 27.65 -0.93 -13.81
CA SER A 332 28.94 -0.25 -13.82
C SER A 332 29.38 0.11 -12.40
N VAL A 333 30.68 0.33 -12.21
CA VAL A 333 31.24 0.76 -10.92
C VAL A 333 30.60 2.07 -10.43
N SER A 334 30.29 3.00 -11.33
CA SER A 334 29.59 4.24 -10.99
C SER A 334 28.17 3.99 -10.49
N GLU A 335 27.38 3.14 -11.18
CA GLU A 335 26.02 2.79 -10.75
C GLU A 335 26.04 2.10 -9.38
N MET A 336 26.99 1.19 -9.15
CA MET A 336 27.14 0.53 -7.84
C MET A 336 27.46 1.54 -6.74
N ARG A 337 28.39 2.47 -6.98
CA ARG A 337 28.73 3.54 -6.03
C ARG A 337 27.53 4.41 -5.68
N GLU A 338 26.72 4.79 -6.67
CA GLU A 338 25.51 5.58 -6.45
C GLU A 338 24.48 4.83 -5.60
N MET A 339 24.19 3.56 -5.94
CA MET A 339 23.25 2.74 -5.16
C MET A 339 23.72 2.56 -3.72
N CYS A 340 24.99 2.22 -3.53
CA CYS A 340 25.57 2.03 -2.21
C CYS A 340 25.73 3.32 -1.40
N ALA A 341 25.65 4.49 -2.03
CA ALA A 341 25.65 5.78 -1.32
C ALA A 341 24.28 6.14 -0.74
N THR A 342 23.21 5.42 -1.11
CA THR A 342 21.88 5.63 -0.54
C THR A 342 21.86 5.35 0.97
N GLU A 343 20.92 5.93 1.70
CA GLU A 343 20.77 5.59 3.12
C GLU A 343 20.32 4.13 3.31
N THR A 344 19.54 3.60 2.35
CA THR A 344 19.07 2.21 2.37
C THR A 344 20.24 1.24 2.36
N GLU A 345 21.12 1.31 1.36
CA GLU A 345 22.25 0.38 1.27
C GLU A 345 23.23 0.56 2.43
N ARG A 346 23.56 1.82 2.78
CA ARG A 346 24.52 2.09 3.86
C ARG A 346 24.07 1.57 5.22
N HIS A 347 22.78 1.72 5.52
CA HIS A 347 22.27 1.42 6.85
C HIS A 347 21.84 -0.04 7.00
N PHE A 348 21.19 -0.60 5.98
CA PHE A 348 20.57 -1.92 6.09
C PHE A 348 21.39 -3.04 5.46
N TYR A 349 22.26 -2.75 4.48
CA TYR A 349 22.87 -3.78 3.61
C TYR A 349 24.41 -3.78 3.59
N ARG A 350 25.06 -2.72 4.06
CA ARG A 350 26.51 -2.56 3.91
C ARG A 350 27.33 -3.65 4.61
N GLU A 351 26.92 -4.04 5.81
CA GLU A 351 27.68 -4.97 6.63
C GLU A 351 27.50 -6.44 6.22
N GLU A 352 26.57 -6.75 5.31
CA GLU A 352 26.38 -8.11 4.81
C GLU A 352 27.58 -8.62 4.03
N GLU A 353 27.98 -9.87 4.27
CA GLU A 353 29.07 -10.52 3.55
C GLU A 353 28.88 -10.51 2.03
N SER A 354 27.66 -10.73 1.56
CA SER A 354 27.31 -10.71 0.13
C SER A 354 27.03 -9.31 -0.44
N SER A 355 27.27 -8.24 0.33
CA SER A 355 26.93 -6.89 -0.10
C SER A 355 27.82 -6.43 -1.26
N PRO A 356 27.24 -5.96 -2.38
CA PRO A 356 28.01 -5.34 -3.47
C PRO A 356 28.64 -3.99 -3.05
N CYS A 357 28.33 -3.50 -1.86
CA CYS A 357 28.81 -2.24 -1.31
C CYS A 357 30.05 -2.37 -0.41
N LYS A 358 30.65 -3.57 -0.35
CA LYS A 358 31.92 -3.82 0.34
C LYS A 358 33.07 -3.56 -0.63
N TRP A 359 33.85 -2.52 -0.37
CA TRP A 359 35.04 -2.13 -1.13
C TRP A 359 36.15 -1.65 -0.21
#